data_AF-A0A6G8AER2-F1
#
_entry.id   AF-A0A6G8AER2-F1
#
_cell.length_a   1.000
_cell.length_b   1.000
_cell.length_c   1.000
_cell.angle_alpha   90.00
_cell.angle_beta   90.00
_cell.angle_gamma   90.00
#
_symmetry.space_group_name_H-M   'P 1'
#
loop_
_entity.id
_entity.type
_entity.pdbx_description
1 polymer ?
#
loop_
_entity_poly.entity_id
_entity_poly.type
_entity_poly.pdbx_seq_one_letter_code
_entity_poly.pdbx_strand_id
1 'polypeptide(L)'
;MIFPIRAPRWAMLPQRIRGMFNLNDPRWGRGDDKPNDDGRQEERPPQGQRNNPGPGAQPPDLDELWRDLNRKLSGLFGGGGNGGPRGPAGNGFQPDMKNAGLGLGLIAGVAFFIWMGTGIFIVQEGQQAVITQFGKYKSTVGAGINWRLPYPIQRHELVFVTQIRSADVGRDSVIKSTGLRDSAMLTEDENIVEIKFAVQYRLNDARAWLFESKNPADAVVQAAETAVREVVGKMKMDTALAEERDQIAPRVRQLMQTILDRYKIGVEVVGINLQQGGVRPPEQVQSAFDDVLKAGQERERAKNEAQAYANDVVPRATGTASRLTEEAAAYKARIVAQAQGDAQRFSSVLAEYQKAPQVTRDRMYLDAMQQMYSSVTKVLVDARQGSNLLYLPLDKIMQNVAQQPALVENQGAAAPAAAPTLPALGNDARARDNSRSREREPR
;
A
#
# COMPACT_ATOMS: atom_id res chain seq x y z
N MET A 1 -16.88 -43.77 -10.60
CA MET A 1 -18.15 -43.39 -11.25
C MET A 1 -17.93 -42.09 -11.99
N ILE A 2 -17.84 -42.21 -13.31
CA ILE A 2 -17.56 -41.16 -14.29
C ILE A 2 -18.80 -41.15 -15.19
N PHE A 3 -19.48 -40.01 -15.34
CA PHE A 3 -20.43 -39.82 -16.43
C PHE A 3 -20.30 -38.40 -17.03
N PRO A 4 -20.52 -38.27 -18.35
CA PRO A 4 -19.94 -37.22 -19.19
C PRO A 4 -20.97 -36.16 -19.57
N ILE A 5 -20.52 -34.93 -19.85
CA ILE A 5 -21.37 -33.89 -20.42
C ILE A 5 -20.95 -33.62 -21.86
N ARG A 6 -21.92 -33.85 -22.76
CA ARG A 6 -21.89 -33.63 -24.20
C ARG A 6 -21.73 -32.15 -24.56
N ALA A 7 -20.91 -31.88 -25.56
CA ALA A 7 -20.89 -30.63 -26.33
C ALA A 7 -22.12 -30.49 -27.24
N PRO A 8 -22.41 -29.27 -27.72
CA PRO A 8 -22.79 -29.08 -29.11
C PRO A 8 -21.84 -28.13 -29.86
N ARG A 9 -21.65 -28.49 -31.13
CA ARG A 9 -20.79 -27.88 -32.12
C ARG A 9 -21.49 -26.67 -32.74
N TRP A 10 -20.84 -25.51 -32.75
CA TRP A 10 -21.00 -24.54 -33.83
C TRP A 10 -19.63 -24.03 -34.26
N ALA A 11 -19.20 -24.54 -35.41
CA ALA A 11 -18.10 -24.02 -36.19
C ALA A 11 -18.68 -23.25 -37.39
N MET A 12 -17.89 -22.27 -37.83
CA MET A 12 -17.89 -21.53 -39.11
C MET A 12 -18.40 -20.08 -39.04
N LEU A 13 -17.45 -19.14 -38.89
CA LEU A 13 -17.22 -17.93 -39.73
C LEU A 13 -16.05 -17.10 -39.12
N PRO A 14 -15.32 -16.27 -39.91
CA PRO A 14 -13.87 -16.39 -40.04
C PRO A 14 -13.03 -15.36 -39.27
N GLN A 15 -11.72 -15.67 -39.17
CA GLN A 15 -10.67 -14.89 -38.54
C GLN A 15 -10.39 -13.58 -39.30
N ARG A 16 -10.90 -12.45 -38.79
CA ARG A 16 -10.29 -11.12 -38.99
C ARG A 16 -10.49 -10.24 -37.74
N ILE A 17 -9.60 -10.50 -36.76
CA ILE A 17 -8.78 -9.49 -36.04
C ILE A 17 -9.62 -8.38 -35.35
N ARG A 18 -9.93 -8.42 -34.04
CA ARG A 18 -9.04 -8.47 -32.86
C ARG A 18 -7.89 -7.46 -32.95
N GLY A 19 -8.14 -6.19 -32.59
CA GLY A 19 -7.07 -5.19 -32.56
C GLY A 19 -7.46 -3.77 -32.13
N MET A 20 -8.42 -3.59 -31.22
CA MET A 20 -8.81 -2.23 -30.78
C MET A 20 -8.97 -2.12 -29.26
N PHE A 21 -8.05 -2.67 -28.47
CA PHE A 21 -7.86 -2.26 -27.08
C PHE A 21 -6.43 -2.63 -26.66
N ASN A 22 -5.52 -1.67 -26.72
CA ASN A 22 -4.20 -1.79 -26.12
C ASN A 22 -4.05 -0.70 -25.04
N LEU A 23 -4.04 -1.14 -23.77
CA LEU A 23 -3.66 -0.35 -22.61
C LEU A 23 -2.14 -0.45 -22.47
N ASN A 24 -1.38 0.47 -23.07
CA ASN A 24 -0.06 0.89 -22.59
C ASN A 24 0.43 2.08 -23.42
N ASP A 25 0.06 3.30 -23.03
CA ASP A 25 0.56 4.52 -23.69
C ASP A 25 1.22 5.42 -22.63
N PRO A 26 2.56 5.42 -22.53
CA PRO A 26 3.28 6.29 -21.61
C PRO A 26 3.90 7.44 -22.40
N ARG A 27 3.14 8.52 -22.67
CA ARG A 27 3.74 9.77 -23.17
C ARG A 27 2.80 10.98 -23.15
N TRP A 28 2.65 11.56 -21.97
CA TRP A 28 2.32 12.98 -21.79
C TRP A 28 3.28 13.56 -20.74
N GLY A 29 4.13 14.52 -21.14
CA GLY A 29 4.89 15.32 -20.17
C GLY A 29 6.27 15.82 -20.63
N ARG A 30 6.28 17.12 -20.98
CA ARG A 30 7.35 18.14 -20.81
C ARG A 30 8.71 18.01 -21.51
N GLY A 31 9.20 19.17 -21.96
CA GLY A 31 10.61 19.56 -21.82
C GLY A 31 11.15 20.33 -23.02
N ASP A 32 11.63 21.54 -22.74
CA ASP A 32 12.23 22.58 -23.60
C ASP A 32 13.41 22.14 -24.49
N ASP A 33 13.63 22.83 -25.62
CA ASP A 33 14.85 23.61 -25.96
C ASP A 33 15.03 23.90 -27.49
N LYS A 34 15.57 25.11 -27.78
CA LYS A 34 15.85 25.78 -29.07
C LYS A 34 17.11 25.21 -29.81
N PRO A 35 17.70 25.84 -30.88
CA PRO A 35 17.22 26.37 -32.18
C PRO A 35 18.13 25.98 -33.41
N ASN A 36 17.82 26.53 -34.61
CA ASN A 36 18.63 26.61 -35.87
C ASN A 36 18.80 25.28 -36.64
N ASP A 37 18.81 25.20 -37.98
CA ASP A 37 19.52 26.01 -38.97
C ASP A 37 19.00 25.73 -40.41
N ASP A 38 19.20 26.70 -41.31
CA ASP A 38 19.28 26.71 -42.79
C ASP A 38 18.55 25.66 -43.67
N GLY A 39 17.93 25.99 -44.82
CA GLY A 39 17.93 27.18 -45.67
C GLY A 39 17.52 26.78 -47.10
N ARG A 40 17.04 27.77 -47.89
CA ARG A 40 16.98 27.81 -49.38
C ARG A 40 16.00 26.84 -50.07
N GLN A 41 15.36 27.14 -51.20
CA GLN A 41 15.28 28.27 -52.13
C GLN A 41 14.05 28.04 -53.02
N GLU A 42 13.36 29.11 -53.40
CA GLU A 42 12.34 29.13 -54.46
C GLU A 42 12.99 29.10 -55.86
N GLU A 43 12.48 28.25 -56.75
CA GLU A 43 12.61 28.39 -58.21
C GLU A 43 11.48 27.60 -58.92
N ARG A 44 10.83 28.22 -59.92
CA ARG A 44 9.79 27.67 -60.82
C ARG A 44 10.41 27.46 -62.23
N PRO A 45 9.67 27.00 -63.27
CA PRO A 45 9.01 25.69 -63.57
C PRO A 45 9.74 25.02 -64.80
N PRO A 46 9.25 23.97 -65.56
CA PRO A 46 8.05 24.00 -66.43
C PRO A 46 7.27 22.65 -66.70
N GLN A 47 5.99 22.80 -67.06
CA GLN A 47 5.20 22.14 -68.14
C GLN A 47 5.15 20.60 -68.33
N GLY A 48 3.93 20.04 -68.37
CA GLY A 48 3.66 18.74 -69.01
C GLY A 48 2.35 18.01 -68.66
N GLN A 49 1.26 18.38 -69.35
CA GLN A 49 0.17 17.53 -69.88
C GLN A 49 -0.45 16.37 -69.03
N ARG A 50 -1.77 16.42 -68.77
CA ARG A 50 -2.61 15.20 -68.92
C ARG A 50 -4.13 15.46 -69.03
N ASN A 51 -4.70 14.67 -69.95
CA ASN A 51 -6.08 14.58 -70.40
C ASN A 51 -7.11 14.18 -69.33
N ASN A 52 -8.31 14.73 -69.47
CA ASN A 52 -9.62 14.10 -69.19
C ASN A 52 -10.09 13.42 -70.52
N PRO A 53 -10.98 12.40 -70.61
CA PRO A 53 -12.30 12.39 -69.96
C PRO A 53 -12.92 11.02 -69.54
N GLY A 54 -13.91 11.08 -68.65
CA GLY A 54 -15.11 10.23 -68.76
C GLY A 54 -15.74 9.77 -67.42
N PRO A 55 -17.07 9.92 -67.21
CA PRO A 55 -17.72 9.83 -65.91
C PRO A 55 -18.56 8.55 -65.74
N GLY A 56 -18.79 8.12 -64.49
CA GLY A 56 -19.78 7.08 -64.22
C GLY A 56 -19.94 6.72 -62.75
N ALA A 57 -21.21 6.69 -62.33
CA ALA A 57 -21.77 6.14 -61.09
C ALA A 57 -21.74 7.03 -59.83
N GLN A 58 -22.70 7.97 -59.75
CA GLN A 58 -23.29 8.34 -58.46
C GLN A 58 -24.15 7.18 -57.92
N PRO A 59 -24.17 6.94 -56.60
CA PRO A 59 -25.08 6.00 -55.96
C PRO A 59 -26.54 6.50 -55.98
N PRO A 60 -27.53 5.58 -55.88
CA PRO A 60 -28.94 5.85 -56.12
C PRO A 60 -29.53 6.90 -55.16
N ASP A 61 -30.30 7.82 -55.73
CA ASP A 61 -30.82 9.03 -55.09
C ASP A 61 -31.78 8.75 -53.93
N LEU A 62 -31.32 9.09 -52.71
CA LEU A 62 -32.18 9.21 -51.53
C LEU A 62 -33.26 10.29 -51.70
N ASP A 63 -33.07 11.21 -52.65
CA ASP A 63 -34.01 12.25 -53.04
C ASP A 63 -35.22 11.70 -53.82
N GLU A 64 -35.06 10.61 -54.57
CA GLU A 64 -36.18 9.95 -55.25
C GLU A 64 -37.09 9.22 -54.25
N LEU A 65 -36.50 8.56 -53.26
CA LEU A 65 -37.23 7.93 -52.15
C LEU A 65 -37.98 8.96 -51.30
N TRP A 66 -37.39 10.14 -51.09
CA TRP A 66 -38.06 11.25 -50.41
C TRP A 66 -39.21 11.81 -51.25
N ARG A 67 -39.01 12.04 -52.56
CA ARG A 67 -40.06 12.55 -53.44
C ARG A 67 -41.21 11.57 -53.64
N ASP A 68 -40.95 10.27 -53.62
CA ASP A 68 -42.01 9.25 -53.71
C ASP A 68 -42.77 9.08 -52.41
N LEU A 69 -42.11 9.21 -51.26
CA LEU A 69 -42.78 9.23 -49.96
C LEU A 69 -43.66 10.48 -49.81
N ASN A 70 -43.17 11.65 -50.23
CA ASN A 70 -43.95 12.89 -50.24
C ASN A 70 -45.13 12.84 -51.23
N ARG A 71 -44.96 12.20 -52.40
CA ARG A 71 -46.05 11.99 -53.36
C ARG A 71 -47.13 11.05 -52.83
N LYS A 72 -46.74 9.93 -52.22
CA LYS A 72 -47.69 8.98 -51.61
C LYS A 72 -48.40 9.57 -50.39
N LEU A 73 -47.71 10.38 -49.59
CA LEU A 73 -48.31 11.10 -48.46
C LEU A 73 -49.29 12.17 -48.95
N SER A 74 -48.94 12.90 -50.02
CA SER A 74 -49.83 13.90 -50.63
C SER A 74 -51.04 13.27 -51.35
N GLY A 75 -50.89 12.06 -51.91
CA GLY A 75 -51.98 11.34 -52.58
C GLY A 75 -53.01 10.77 -51.61
N LEU A 76 -52.63 10.53 -50.35
CA LEU A 76 -53.54 10.13 -49.26
C LEU A 76 -54.17 11.32 -48.52
N PHE A 77 -53.56 12.51 -48.60
CA PHE A 77 -54.05 13.75 -47.96
C PHE A 77 -54.69 14.77 -48.93
N GLY A 78 -54.53 14.59 -50.24
CA GLY A 78 -55.00 15.49 -51.29
C GLY A 78 -56.19 14.94 -52.04
N GLY A 79 -57.36 14.92 -51.39
CA GLY A 79 -58.62 14.58 -52.03
C GLY A 79 -59.11 15.69 -52.98
N GLY A 80 -58.98 15.44 -54.29
CA GLY A 80 -59.94 15.79 -55.35
C GLY A 80 -60.25 17.26 -55.67
N GLY A 81 -59.88 17.71 -56.87
CA GLY A 81 -60.40 18.94 -57.47
C GLY A 81 -59.74 19.31 -58.79
N ASN A 82 -60.35 18.88 -59.90
CA ASN A 82 -59.93 19.02 -61.29
C ASN A 82 -60.01 20.46 -61.84
N GLY A 83 -59.06 20.85 -62.72
CA GLY A 83 -59.35 21.69 -63.90
C GLY A 83 -58.63 23.05 -64.05
N GLY A 84 -57.73 23.12 -65.05
CA GLY A 84 -57.74 24.16 -66.11
C GLY A 84 -57.19 25.57 -65.83
N PRO A 85 -56.43 26.20 -66.77
CA PRO A 85 -55.73 27.45 -66.53
C PRO A 85 -56.46 28.69 -67.09
N ARG A 86 -56.51 29.81 -66.34
CA ARG A 86 -56.34 31.19 -66.86
C ARG A 86 -56.46 32.27 -65.78
N GLY A 87 -55.58 33.25 -65.87
CA GLY A 87 -55.91 34.68 -65.73
C GLY A 87 -56.13 35.24 -64.31
N PRO A 88 -55.62 36.45 -64.01
CA PRO A 88 -55.67 37.02 -62.67
C PRO A 88 -56.88 37.97 -62.52
N ALA A 89 -57.71 37.74 -61.50
CA ALA A 89 -58.56 38.77 -60.91
C ALA A 89 -59.04 38.27 -59.54
N GLY A 90 -58.91 39.12 -58.53
CA GLY A 90 -59.30 38.80 -57.16
C GLY A 90 -60.79 38.53 -57.03
N ASN A 91 -61.13 37.54 -56.22
CA ASN A 91 -62.20 37.64 -55.24
C ASN A 91 -62.02 36.56 -54.18
N GLY A 92 -62.52 36.84 -52.97
CA GLY A 92 -62.21 36.14 -51.73
C GLY A 92 -62.20 34.61 -51.78
N PHE A 93 -61.10 34.03 -51.27
CA PHE A 93 -61.03 32.66 -50.79
C PHE A 93 -62.00 32.51 -49.61
N GLN A 94 -63.18 31.96 -49.87
CA GLN A 94 -63.93 31.25 -48.84
C GLN A 94 -63.47 29.79 -48.87
N PRO A 95 -62.70 29.30 -47.89
CA PRO A 95 -62.37 27.89 -47.82
C PRO A 95 -63.64 27.11 -47.46
N ASP A 96 -63.99 26.13 -48.29
CA ASP A 96 -65.12 25.23 -48.07
C ASP A 96 -64.87 24.38 -46.80
N MET A 97 -65.40 24.84 -45.66
CA MET A 97 -65.07 24.36 -44.31
C MET A 97 -65.54 22.93 -43.99
N LYS A 98 -66.30 22.27 -44.87
CA LYS A 98 -66.89 20.95 -44.57
C LYS A 98 -65.93 19.77 -44.77
N ASN A 99 -64.97 19.88 -45.69
CA ASN A 99 -63.94 18.84 -45.92
C ASN A 99 -62.57 19.18 -45.30
N ALA A 100 -62.34 20.46 -45.01
CA ALA A 100 -61.18 20.93 -44.26
C ALA A 100 -61.18 20.39 -42.81
N GLY A 101 -62.36 20.19 -42.20
CA GLY A 101 -62.49 19.61 -40.86
C GLY A 101 -61.98 18.16 -40.75
N LEU A 102 -62.10 17.37 -41.82
CA LEU A 102 -61.63 15.97 -41.83
C LEU A 102 -60.09 15.90 -41.98
N GLY A 103 -59.51 16.74 -42.85
CA GLY A 103 -58.05 16.85 -43.01
C GLY A 103 -57.36 17.45 -41.79
N LEU A 104 -57.95 18.48 -41.18
CA LEU A 104 -57.43 19.05 -39.93
C LEU A 104 -57.52 18.05 -38.78
N GLY A 105 -58.58 17.24 -38.71
CA GLY A 105 -58.74 16.17 -37.73
C GLY A 105 -57.70 15.06 -37.90
N LEU A 106 -57.38 14.68 -39.14
CA LEU A 106 -56.33 13.69 -39.43
C LEU A 106 -54.94 14.22 -39.06
N ILE A 107 -54.64 15.48 -39.39
CA ILE A 107 -53.37 16.15 -39.02
C ILE A 107 -53.27 16.28 -37.49
N ALA A 108 -54.34 16.71 -36.82
CA ALA A 108 -54.39 16.81 -35.36
C ALA A 108 -54.24 15.44 -34.69
N GLY A 109 -54.85 14.39 -35.25
CA GLY A 109 -54.68 13.01 -34.78
C GLY A 109 -53.24 12.54 -34.90
N VAL A 110 -52.62 12.72 -36.07
CA VAL A 110 -51.20 12.34 -36.29
C VAL A 110 -50.27 13.15 -35.37
N ALA A 111 -50.49 14.45 -35.23
CA ALA A 111 -49.73 15.30 -34.31
C ALA A 111 -49.89 14.85 -32.85
N PHE A 112 -51.09 14.43 -32.44
CA PHE A 112 -51.36 13.90 -31.11
C PHE A 112 -50.64 12.57 -30.85
N PHE A 113 -50.63 11.66 -31.82
CA PHE A 113 -49.89 10.39 -31.70
C PHE A 113 -48.37 10.60 -31.65
N ILE A 114 -47.84 11.51 -32.48
CA ILE A 114 -46.42 11.90 -32.41
C ILE A 114 -46.11 12.50 -31.04
N TRP A 115 -46.97 13.40 -30.56
CA TRP A 115 -46.84 14.00 -29.23
C TRP A 115 -46.84 12.91 -28.14
N MET A 116 -47.77 11.96 -28.14
CA MET A 116 -47.78 10.81 -27.22
C MET A 116 -46.53 9.93 -27.31
N GLY A 117 -45.97 9.76 -28.52
CA GLY A 117 -44.73 9.01 -28.76
C GLY A 117 -43.50 9.64 -28.11
N THR A 118 -43.45 10.98 -27.98
CA THR A 118 -42.34 11.69 -27.29
C THR A 118 -42.23 11.36 -25.79
N GLY A 119 -43.23 10.68 -25.24
CA GLY A 119 -43.26 10.19 -23.86
C GLY A 119 -42.41 8.95 -23.59
N ILE A 120 -41.93 8.25 -24.62
CA ILE A 120 -41.09 7.06 -24.46
C ILE A 120 -39.65 7.49 -24.15
N PHE A 121 -39.05 6.89 -23.11
CA PHE A 121 -37.67 7.13 -22.74
C PHE A 121 -37.03 5.88 -22.15
N ILE A 122 -35.70 5.86 -22.16
CA ILE A 122 -34.91 4.72 -21.70
C ILE A 122 -34.12 5.16 -20.47
N VAL A 123 -34.24 4.39 -19.39
CA VAL A 123 -33.46 4.58 -18.17
C VAL A 123 -32.36 3.53 -18.15
N GLN A 124 -31.11 3.98 -18.00
CA GLN A 124 -29.95 3.09 -17.96
C GLN A 124 -29.86 2.38 -16.60
N GLU A 125 -29.17 1.24 -16.58
CA GLU A 125 -28.84 0.54 -15.34
C GLU A 125 -28.03 1.47 -14.41
N GLY A 126 -28.38 1.48 -13.13
CA GLY A 126 -27.77 2.38 -12.13
C GLY A 126 -28.40 3.78 -12.04
N GLN A 127 -29.34 4.11 -12.92
CA GLN A 127 -30.16 5.31 -12.85
C GLN A 127 -31.60 4.97 -12.44
N GLN A 128 -32.24 5.91 -11.75
CA GLN A 128 -33.68 5.90 -11.53
C GLN A 128 -34.27 7.20 -12.06
N ALA A 129 -35.41 7.11 -12.71
CA ALA A 129 -36.13 8.28 -13.18
C ALA A 129 -37.27 8.59 -12.21
N VAL A 130 -37.27 9.81 -11.68
CA VAL A 130 -38.34 10.29 -10.83
C VAL A 130 -39.32 11.09 -11.68
N ILE A 131 -40.55 10.59 -11.78
CA ILE A 131 -41.60 11.20 -12.60
C ILE A 131 -42.40 12.18 -11.73
N THR A 132 -42.42 13.44 -12.16
CA THR A 132 -43.24 14.49 -11.57
C THR A 132 -44.40 14.82 -12.49
N GLN A 133 -45.59 15.01 -11.93
CA GLN A 133 -46.79 15.45 -12.64
C GLN A 133 -47.18 16.83 -12.11
N PHE A 134 -47.15 17.85 -12.97
CA PHE A 134 -47.36 19.25 -12.56
C PHE A 134 -46.54 19.66 -11.31
N GLY A 135 -45.32 19.13 -11.19
CA GLY A 135 -44.42 19.41 -10.05
C GLY A 135 -44.64 18.55 -8.79
N LYS A 136 -45.69 17.73 -8.72
CA LYS A 136 -45.88 16.75 -7.64
C LYS A 136 -45.25 15.41 -7.98
N TYR A 137 -44.65 14.74 -7.00
CA TYR A 137 -44.13 13.38 -7.16
C TYR A 137 -45.26 12.39 -7.49
N LYS A 138 -45.08 11.57 -8.52
CA LYS A 138 -46.02 10.51 -8.90
C LYS A 138 -45.43 9.11 -8.66
N SER A 139 -44.29 8.83 -9.30
CA SER A 139 -43.68 7.50 -9.27
C SER A 139 -42.20 7.55 -9.64
N THR A 140 -41.41 6.70 -9.01
CA THR A 140 -40.03 6.39 -9.42
C THR A 140 -40.05 5.16 -10.31
N VAL A 141 -39.36 5.21 -11.45
CA VAL A 141 -39.19 4.07 -12.36
C VAL A 141 -37.72 3.68 -12.46
N GLY A 142 -37.48 2.37 -12.49
CA GLY A 142 -36.13 1.80 -12.60
C GLY A 142 -35.62 1.68 -14.03
N ALA A 143 -34.51 0.97 -14.20
CA ALA A 143 -33.88 0.74 -15.49
C ALA A 143 -34.82 0.03 -16.48
N GLY A 144 -34.79 0.45 -17.74
CA GLY A 144 -35.64 -0.09 -18.80
C GLY A 144 -36.34 0.98 -19.65
N ILE A 145 -37.17 0.51 -20.58
CA ILE A 145 -38.01 1.36 -21.41
C ILE A 145 -39.23 1.75 -20.59
N ASN A 146 -39.37 3.06 -20.35
CA ASN A 146 -40.48 3.62 -19.59
C ASN A 146 -41.25 4.60 -20.45
N TRP A 147 -42.55 4.72 -20.17
CA TRP A 147 -43.42 5.66 -20.84
C TRP A 147 -44.00 6.65 -19.83
N ARG A 148 -43.94 7.93 -20.16
CA ARG A 148 -44.57 9.02 -19.40
C ARG A 148 -45.47 9.83 -20.32
N LEU A 149 -46.39 10.61 -19.75
CA LEU A 149 -47.11 11.59 -20.54
C LEU A 149 -46.13 12.66 -21.07
N PRO A 150 -46.34 13.15 -22.30
CA PRO A 150 -45.47 14.16 -22.89
C PRO A 150 -45.52 15.48 -22.11
N TYR A 151 -44.52 16.33 -22.35
CA TYR A 151 -44.51 17.70 -21.86
C TYR A 151 -45.78 18.43 -22.35
N PRO A 152 -46.52 19.18 -21.50
CA PRO A 152 -46.14 19.74 -20.18
C PRO A 152 -46.64 18.99 -18.94
N ILE A 153 -47.34 17.86 -19.09
CA ILE A 153 -48.08 17.22 -17.99
C ILE A 153 -47.13 16.51 -17.01
N GLN A 154 -46.18 15.74 -17.54
CA GLN A 154 -45.19 15.00 -16.76
C GLN A 154 -43.76 15.37 -17.17
N ARG A 155 -42.88 15.45 -16.18
CA ARG A 155 -41.43 15.62 -16.35
C ARG A 155 -40.72 14.43 -15.68
N HIS A 156 -39.53 14.11 -16.17
CA HIS A 156 -38.68 13.10 -15.55
C HIS A 156 -37.35 13.75 -15.20
N GLU A 157 -36.79 13.33 -14.07
CA GLU A 157 -35.44 13.67 -13.66
C GLU A 157 -34.68 12.37 -13.42
N LEU A 158 -33.49 12.25 -14.04
CA LEU A 158 -32.65 11.06 -13.94
C LEU A 158 -31.66 11.25 -12.80
N VAL A 159 -31.66 10.32 -11.85
CA VAL A 159 -30.76 10.34 -10.70
C VAL A 159 -29.91 9.08 -10.72
N PHE A 160 -28.59 9.24 -10.57
CA PHE A 160 -27.65 8.14 -10.44
C PHE A 160 -27.67 7.60 -9.01
N VAL A 161 -28.19 6.38 -8.84
CA VAL A 161 -28.45 5.76 -7.53
C VAL A 161 -27.30 4.83 -7.13
N THR A 162 -26.74 4.07 -8.09
CA THR A 162 -25.66 3.10 -7.81
C THR A 162 -24.26 3.70 -7.83
N GLN A 163 -24.11 4.95 -8.28
CA GLN A 163 -22.81 5.62 -8.32
C GLN A 163 -22.41 6.05 -6.90
N ILE A 164 -21.23 5.60 -6.46
CA ILE A 164 -20.62 6.07 -5.22
C ILE A 164 -20.13 7.50 -5.46
N ARG A 165 -20.60 8.43 -4.63
CA ARG A 165 -20.17 9.82 -4.62
C ARG A 165 -19.26 10.05 -3.42
N SER A 166 -18.22 10.85 -3.61
CA SER A 166 -17.36 11.33 -2.53
C SER A 166 -17.67 12.79 -2.24
N ALA A 167 -17.88 13.11 -0.97
CA ALA A 167 -17.89 14.48 -0.48
C ALA A 167 -16.69 14.67 0.44
N ASP A 168 -15.81 15.60 0.09
CA ASP A 168 -14.67 15.96 0.91
C ASP A 168 -15.11 16.97 1.97
N VAL A 169 -14.74 16.71 3.22
CA VAL A 169 -15.08 17.55 4.37
C VAL A 169 -13.79 17.93 5.10
N GLY A 170 -13.68 19.21 5.44
CA GLY A 170 -12.46 19.79 5.99
C GLY A 170 -11.64 20.52 4.93
N ARG A 171 -12.07 21.75 4.60
CA ARG A 171 -11.37 22.61 3.64
C ARG A 171 -10.08 23.15 4.24
N ASP A 172 -9.05 23.31 3.41
CA ASP A 172 -7.77 23.89 3.83
C ASP A 172 -7.84 25.41 4.09
N SER A 173 -9.03 26.01 4.06
CA SER A 173 -9.21 27.44 4.31
C SER A 173 -8.87 27.77 5.76
N VAL A 174 -7.82 28.57 5.97
CA VAL A 174 -7.51 29.19 7.26
C VAL A 174 -8.58 30.20 7.59
N ILE A 175 -9.20 30.04 8.75
CA ILE A 175 -10.04 31.07 9.33
C ILE A 175 -9.12 32.18 9.84
N LYS A 176 -9.08 33.31 9.12
CA LYS A 176 -8.16 34.44 9.39
C LYS A 176 -8.27 35.00 10.82
N SER A 177 -9.40 34.78 11.51
CA SER A 177 -9.61 35.27 12.88
C SER A 177 -8.98 34.39 13.97
N THR A 178 -8.81 33.08 13.72
CA THR A 178 -8.25 32.13 14.70
C THR A 178 -6.90 31.56 14.26
N GLY A 179 -6.54 31.68 12.99
CA GLY A 179 -5.36 31.03 12.41
C GLY A 179 -5.52 29.51 12.26
N LEU A 180 -6.69 28.96 12.59
CA LEU A 180 -7.00 27.53 12.53
C LEU A 180 -7.70 27.16 11.21
N ARG A 181 -7.56 25.91 10.79
CA ARG A 181 -8.27 25.36 9.61
C ARG A 181 -9.73 25.06 9.94
N ASP A 182 -10.59 25.08 8.92
CA ASP A 182 -12.01 24.63 9.01
C ASP A 182 -12.14 23.15 9.46
N SER A 183 -11.04 22.40 9.34
CA SER A 183 -10.87 21.02 9.82
C SER A 183 -10.57 20.88 11.32
N ALA A 184 -10.37 21.97 12.07
CA ALA A 184 -9.98 21.90 13.48
C ALA A 184 -11.17 21.52 14.38
N MET A 185 -10.96 20.53 15.25
CA MET A 185 -11.94 20.04 16.21
C MET A 185 -11.31 19.92 17.60
N LEU A 186 -12.15 19.97 18.64
CA LEU A 186 -11.74 19.78 20.03
C LEU A 186 -12.02 18.34 20.46
N THR A 187 -11.05 17.71 21.10
CA THR A 187 -11.20 16.39 21.74
C THR A 187 -11.74 16.50 23.17
N GLU A 188 -12.01 15.37 23.81
CA GLU A 188 -12.53 15.31 25.20
C GLU A 188 -11.58 15.98 26.21
N ASP A 189 -10.28 15.88 25.95
CA ASP A 189 -9.17 16.40 26.77
C ASP A 189 -8.74 17.81 26.38
N GLU A 190 -9.61 18.58 25.72
CA GLU A 190 -9.40 19.98 25.34
C GLU A 190 -8.23 20.21 24.35
N ASN A 191 -7.79 19.16 23.66
CA ASN A 191 -6.79 19.27 22.61
C ASN A 191 -7.43 19.60 21.26
N ILE A 192 -6.75 20.44 20.47
CA ILE A 192 -7.18 20.76 19.12
C ILE A 192 -6.55 19.73 18.17
N VAL A 193 -7.37 19.14 17.31
CA VAL A 193 -6.93 18.20 16.27
C VAL A 193 -7.48 18.61 14.91
N GLU A 194 -6.63 18.53 13.88
CA GLU A 194 -7.06 18.79 12.51
C GLU A 194 -7.45 17.48 11.81
N ILE A 195 -8.70 17.40 11.33
CA ILE A 195 -9.25 16.20 10.71
C ILE A 195 -9.73 16.47 9.28
N LYS A 196 -9.16 15.72 8.34
CA LYS A 196 -9.54 15.71 6.93
C LYS A 196 -10.08 14.34 6.56
N PHE A 197 -11.31 14.31 6.04
CA PHE A 197 -11.98 13.06 5.71
C PHE A 197 -12.83 13.20 4.45
N ALA A 198 -12.98 12.09 3.74
CA ALA A 198 -13.85 11.98 2.59
C ALA A 198 -14.96 10.98 2.91
N VAL A 199 -16.20 11.43 2.75
CA VAL A 199 -17.38 10.58 2.93
C VAL A 199 -17.76 9.97 1.59
N GLN A 200 -17.83 8.65 1.55
CA GLN A 200 -18.34 7.90 0.41
C GLN A 200 -19.76 7.46 0.69
N TYR A 201 -20.68 7.90 -0.15
CA TYR A 201 -22.10 7.59 -0.02
C TYR A 201 -22.70 7.19 -1.37
N ARG A 202 -23.77 6.40 -1.31
CA ARG A 202 -24.62 6.08 -2.46
C ARG A 202 -26.05 6.48 -2.14
N LEU A 203 -26.83 6.74 -3.17
CA LEU A 203 -28.24 7.05 -2.99
C LEU A 203 -28.98 5.71 -2.89
N ASN A 204 -29.91 5.60 -1.94
CA ASN A 204 -30.78 4.43 -1.81
C ASN A 204 -32.17 4.74 -2.41
N ASP A 205 -32.68 5.95 -2.15
CA ASP A 205 -33.97 6.40 -2.70
C ASP A 205 -33.83 7.74 -3.44
N ALA A 206 -34.05 7.72 -4.76
CA ALA A 206 -34.02 8.91 -5.60
C ALA A 206 -35.14 9.91 -5.29
N ARG A 207 -36.29 9.45 -4.77
CA ARG A 207 -37.39 10.35 -4.39
C ARG A 207 -36.99 11.19 -3.18
N ALA A 208 -36.57 10.52 -2.11
CA ALA A 208 -36.14 11.16 -0.87
C ALA A 208 -35.04 12.20 -1.12
N TRP A 209 -34.06 11.86 -1.98
CA TRP A 209 -32.98 12.76 -2.37
C TRP A 209 -33.46 14.06 -3.03
N LEU A 210 -34.50 14.01 -3.88
CA LEU A 210 -34.99 15.18 -4.63
C LEU A 210 -36.04 16.02 -3.87
N PHE A 211 -36.81 15.41 -2.97
CA PHE A 211 -37.99 16.07 -2.39
C PHE A 211 -37.90 16.36 -0.90
N GLU A 212 -37.07 15.64 -0.15
CA GLU A 212 -37.03 15.78 1.32
C GLU A 212 -36.10 16.92 1.77
N SER A 213 -35.06 17.23 0.99
CA SER A 213 -34.10 18.31 1.29
C SER A 213 -33.87 19.21 0.08
N LYS A 214 -33.75 20.52 0.34
CA LYS A 214 -33.45 21.53 -0.69
C LYS A 214 -32.07 21.33 -1.31
N ASN A 215 -31.06 21.09 -0.46
CA ASN A 215 -29.68 20.83 -0.86
C ASN A 215 -29.19 19.55 -0.17
N PRO A 216 -29.46 18.37 -0.75
CA PRO A 216 -29.13 17.11 -0.10
C PRO A 216 -27.62 16.86 0.00
N ALA A 217 -26.82 17.36 -0.96
CA ALA A 217 -25.37 17.27 -0.91
C ALA A 217 -24.76 18.04 0.28
N ASP A 218 -25.21 19.27 0.52
CA ASP A 218 -24.76 20.08 1.67
C ASP A 218 -25.19 19.45 2.99
N ALA A 219 -26.40 18.86 3.04
CA ALA A 219 -26.90 18.18 4.22
C ALA A 219 -26.04 16.95 4.59
N VAL A 220 -25.54 16.20 3.60
CA VAL A 220 -24.59 15.10 3.83
C VAL A 220 -23.28 15.61 4.42
N VAL A 221 -22.74 16.72 3.91
CA VAL A 221 -21.52 17.33 4.44
C VAL A 221 -21.72 17.80 5.88
N GLN A 222 -22.83 18.48 6.18
CA GLN A 222 -23.16 18.96 7.52
C GLN A 222 -23.41 17.81 8.51
N ALA A 223 -24.10 16.74 8.08
CA ALA A 223 -24.31 15.55 8.89
C ALA A 223 -22.98 14.86 9.20
N ALA A 224 -22.06 14.79 8.23
CA ALA A 224 -20.74 14.23 8.42
C ALA A 224 -19.89 15.05 9.38
N GLU A 225 -19.87 16.37 9.22
CA GLU A 225 -19.16 17.28 10.12
C GLU A 225 -19.67 17.16 11.56
N THR A 226 -20.99 17.10 11.72
CA THR A 226 -21.64 16.91 13.04
C THR A 226 -21.27 15.56 13.65
N ALA A 227 -21.33 14.47 12.87
CA ALA A 227 -21.02 13.14 13.35
C ALA A 227 -19.54 12.97 13.74
N VAL A 228 -18.62 13.50 12.94
CA VAL A 228 -17.19 13.49 13.26
C VAL A 228 -16.92 14.32 14.51
N ARG A 229 -17.50 15.53 14.61
CA ARG A 229 -17.33 16.40 15.78
C ARG A 229 -17.84 15.76 17.06
N GLU A 230 -18.96 15.04 17.01
CA GLU A 230 -19.49 14.32 18.18
C GLU A 230 -18.61 13.13 18.58
N VAL A 231 -18.11 12.35 17.62
CA VAL A 231 -17.25 11.19 17.93
C VAL A 231 -15.90 11.64 18.48
N VAL A 232 -15.28 12.63 17.84
CA VAL A 232 -13.96 13.15 18.23
C VAL A 232 -14.03 13.89 19.56
N GLY A 233 -15.09 14.65 19.81
CA GLY A 233 -15.31 15.33 21.10
C GLY A 233 -15.53 14.38 22.30
N LYS A 234 -15.79 13.09 22.05
CA LYS A 234 -15.92 12.05 23.08
C LYS A 234 -14.67 11.16 23.18
N MET A 235 -13.61 11.50 22.46
CA MET A 235 -12.36 10.74 22.45
C MET A 235 -11.23 11.64 22.94
N LYS A 236 -10.30 11.05 23.68
CA LYS A 236 -9.03 11.69 24.02
C LYS A 236 -8.10 11.74 22.81
N MET A 237 -7.21 12.72 22.79
CA MET A 237 -6.28 12.91 21.67
C MET A 237 -5.44 11.67 21.38
N ASP A 238 -4.80 11.10 22.40
CA ASP A 238 -3.92 9.93 22.24
C ASP A 238 -4.66 8.72 21.65
N THR A 239 -5.89 8.49 22.11
CA THR A 239 -6.77 7.43 21.64
C THR A 239 -7.22 7.67 20.19
N ALA A 240 -7.49 8.92 19.82
CA ALA A 240 -7.83 9.31 18.45
C ALA A 240 -6.64 9.23 17.48
N LEU A 241 -5.41 9.42 17.97
CA LEU A 241 -4.17 9.36 17.20
C LEU A 241 -3.65 7.94 16.97
N ALA A 242 -3.75 7.06 17.98
CA ALA A 242 -3.09 5.76 17.98
C ALA A 242 -4.08 4.58 17.90
N GLU A 243 -4.72 4.24 19.02
CA GLU A 243 -5.28 2.90 19.25
C GLU A 243 -6.71 2.73 18.71
N GLU A 244 -7.53 3.78 18.74
CA GLU A 244 -8.92 3.75 18.26
C GLU A 244 -9.13 4.50 16.93
N ARG A 245 -8.05 4.86 16.21
CA ARG A 245 -8.15 5.56 14.92
C ARG A 245 -9.04 4.81 13.93
N ASP A 246 -8.89 3.49 13.87
CA ASP A 246 -9.69 2.63 12.97
C ASP A 246 -11.15 2.48 13.42
N GLN A 247 -11.45 2.80 14.69
CA GLN A 247 -12.81 2.78 15.26
C GLN A 247 -13.57 4.09 15.01
N ILE A 248 -12.89 5.18 14.64
CA ILE A 248 -13.54 6.46 14.33
C ILE A 248 -14.45 6.29 13.10
N ALA A 249 -13.92 5.76 12.00
CA ALA A 249 -14.68 5.58 10.76
C ALA A 249 -16.00 4.78 10.92
N PRO A 250 -16.03 3.60 11.58
CA PRO A 250 -17.27 2.86 11.78
C PRO A 250 -18.25 3.56 12.73
N ARG A 251 -17.77 4.21 13.81
CA ARG A 251 -18.62 4.98 14.73
C ARG A 251 -19.26 6.17 14.04
N VAL A 252 -18.48 6.94 13.29
CA VAL A 252 -18.99 8.09 12.51
C VAL A 252 -19.96 7.62 11.44
N ARG A 253 -19.68 6.50 10.73
CA ARG A 253 -20.60 5.94 9.74
C ARG A 253 -21.96 5.61 10.36
N GLN A 254 -21.98 4.96 11.52
CA GLN A 254 -23.23 4.61 12.21
C GLN A 254 -24.01 5.84 12.68
N LEU A 255 -23.31 6.81 13.27
CA LEU A 255 -23.93 8.07 13.73
C LEU A 255 -24.47 8.88 12.56
N MET A 256 -23.69 9.02 11.49
CA MET A 256 -24.08 9.72 10.28
C MET A 256 -25.28 9.05 9.61
N GLN A 257 -25.32 7.72 9.52
CA GLN A 257 -26.50 7.01 9.01
C GLN A 257 -27.74 7.33 9.85
N THR A 258 -27.61 7.34 11.18
CA THR A 258 -28.71 7.70 12.10
C THR A 258 -29.22 9.12 11.87
N ILE A 259 -28.33 10.08 11.59
CA ILE A 259 -28.68 11.47 11.28
C ILE A 259 -29.37 11.56 9.91
N LEU A 260 -28.81 10.92 8.88
CA LEU A 260 -29.35 10.93 7.52
C LEU A 260 -30.71 10.24 7.41
N ASP A 261 -30.93 9.17 8.19
CA ASP A 261 -32.21 8.47 8.30
C ASP A 261 -33.27 9.34 8.99
N ARG A 262 -32.87 10.11 10.02
CA ARG A 262 -33.76 11.07 10.68
C ARG A 262 -34.24 12.16 9.72
N TYR A 263 -33.34 12.67 8.87
CA TYR A 263 -33.68 13.65 7.84
C TYR A 263 -34.30 13.03 6.58
N LYS A 264 -34.39 11.69 6.52
CA LYS A 264 -34.98 10.94 5.42
C LYS A 264 -34.44 11.36 4.04
N ILE A 265 -33.14 11.66 3.95
CA ILE A 265 -32.50 12.14 2.71
C ILE A 265 -32.34 10.99 1.68
N GLY A 266 -32.51 9.73 2.11
CA GLY A 266 -32.46 8.56 1.22
C GLY A 266 -31.05 8.18 0.80
N VAL A 267 -30.06 8.44 1.66
CA VAL A 267 -28.64 8.19 1.41
C VAL A 267 -28.15 7.05 2.29
N GLU A 268 -27.33 6.18 1.72
CA GLU A 268 -26.61 5.14 2.44
C GLU A 268 -25.12 5.45 2.44
N VAL A 269 -24.54 5.44 3.64
CA VAL A 269 -23.10 5.67 3.81
C VAL A 269 -22.34 4.37 3.57
N VAL A 270 -21.53 4.35 2.52
CA VAL A 270 -20.68 3.19 2.16
C VAL A 270 -19.46 3.13 3.05
N GLY A 271 -18.80 4.27 3.26
CA GLY A 271 -17.57 4.33 4.04
C GLY A 271 -17.10 5.75 4.29
N ILE A 272 -16.22 5.90 5.27
CA ILE A 272 -15.58 7.16 5.60
C ILE A 272 -14.08 6.93 5.55
N ASN A 273 -13.42 7.67 4.66
CA ASN A 273 -11.98 7.59 4.49
C ASN A 273 -11.34 8.76 5.21
N LEU A 274 -10.67 8.48 6.33
CA LEU A 274 -9.81 9.46 7.00
C LEU A 274 -8.52 9.58 6.18
N GLN A 275 -8.17 10.80 5.76
CA GLN A 275 -6.92 11.04 5.04
C GLN A 275 -5.72 10.73 5.96
N GLN A 276 -4.61 10.24 5.40
CA GLN A 276 -3.45 9.68 6.12
C GLN A 276 -2.64 10.68 6.99
N GLY A 277 -3.21 11.84 7.30
CA GLY A 277 -2.71 12.78 8.31
C GLY A 277 -3.82 13.40 9.16
N GLY A 278 -5.01 12.82 9.17
CA GLY A 278 -6.24 13.45 9.63
C GLY A 278 -6.49 13.48 11.14
N VAL A 279 -5.48 13.31 11.98
CA VAL A 279 -5.54 13.78 13.37
C VAL A 279 -4.10 14.22 13.64
N ARG A 280 -3.84 15.52 13.57
CA ARG A 280 -2.54 16.09 13.92
C ARG A 280 -2.75 17.23 14.90
N PRO A 281 -1.87 17.39 15.90
CA PRO A 281 -1.81 18.62 16.66
C PRO A 281 -1.51 19.80 15.71
N PRO A 282 -1.96 21.02 16.04
CA PRO A 282 -1.59 22.22 15.31
C PRO A 282 -0.07 22.38 15.22
N GLU A 283 0.41 22.94 14.10
CA GLU A 283 1.86 23.13 13.86
C GLU A 283 2.56 23.92 14.98
N GLN A 284 1.82 24.78 15.68
CA GLN A 284 2.32 25.63 16.77
C GLN A 284 2.85 24.84 17.97
N VAL A 285 2.30 23.64 18.23
CA VAL A 285 2.60 22.84 19.43
C VAL A 285 3.32 21.53 19.11
N GLN A 286 3.48 21.20 17.84
CA GLN A 286 3.99 19.91 17.40
C GLN A 286 5.38 19.58 17.98
N SER A 287 6.30 20.54 18.02
CA SER A 287 7.65 20.32 18.57
C SER A 287 7.64 19.95 20.05
N ALA A 288 6.79 20.60 20.85
CA ALA A 288 6.68 20.31 22.28
C ALA A 288 6.10 18.90 22.54
N PHE A 289 5.15 18.45 21.71
CA PHE A 289 4.63 17.08 21.79
C PHE A 289 5.68 16.04 21.37
N ASP A 290 6.43 16.32 20.31
CA ASP A 290 7.52 15.45 19.86
C ASP A 290 8.59 15.31 20.95
N ASP A 291 8.89 16.39 21.68
CA ASP A 291 9.82 16.38 22.81
C ASP A 291 9.32 15.51 23.97
N VAL A 292 8.03 15.59 24.33
CA VAL A 292 7.45 14.73 25.39
C VAL A 292 7.48 13.26 25.00
N LEU A 293 7.15 12.95 23.73
CA LEU A 293 7.20 11.58 23.23
C LEU A 293 8.63 11.04 23.24
N LYS A 294 9.60 11.85 22.80
CA LYS A 294 11.02 11.54 22.84
C LYS A 294 11.51 11.30 24.26
N ALA A 295 11.15 12.17 25.20
CA ALA A 295 11.48 12.02 26.61
C ALA A 295 10.87 10.73 27.21
N GLY A 296 9.64 10.39 26.84
CA GLY A 296 9.00 9.13 27.24
C GLY A 296 9.74 7.90 26.72
N GLN A 297 10.16 7.93 25.45
CA GLN A 297 10.96 6.86 24.85
C GLN A 297 12.34 6.75 25.49
N GLU A 298 13.01 7.88 25.75
CA GLU A 298 14.30 7.92 26.44
C GLU A 298 14.20 7.37 27.87
N ARG A 299 13.11 7.68 28.58
CA ARG A 299 12.84 7.14 29.92
C ARG A 299 12.72 5.61 29.89
N GLU A 300 11.93 5.07 28.95
CA GLU A 300 11.74 3.62 28.86
C GLU A 300 13.00 2.90 28.39
N ARG A 301 13.75 3.53 27.47
CA ARG A 301 15.08 3.06 27.05
C ARG A 301 16.05 3.02 28.23
N ALA A 302 16.18 4.09 29.00
CA ALA A 302 17.08 4.17 30.15
C ALA A 302 16.73 3.10 31.21
N LYS A 303 15.44 2.85 31.44
CA LYS A 303 14.97 1.77 32.32
C LYS A 303 15.35 0.39 31.80
N ASN A 304 15.18 0.14 30.50
CA ASN A 304 15.56 -1.13 29.87
C ASN A 304 17.08 -1.34 29.87
N GLU A 305 17.87 -0.30 29.64
CA GLU A 305 19.33 -0.35 29.73
C GLU A 305 19.79 -0.62 31.17
N ALA A 306 19.18 0.01 32.17
CA ALA A 306 19.46 -0.26 33.58
C ALA A 306 19.12 -1.71 33.97
N GLN A 307 17.97 -2.23 33.51
CA GLN A 307 17.59 -3.62 33.75
C GLN A 307 18.54 -4.60 33.05
N ALA A 308 18.95 -4.30 31.81
CA ALA A 308 19.94 -5.10 31.08
C ALA A 308 21.29 -5.12 31.80
N TYR A 309 21.75 -3.98 32.34
CA TYR A 309 22.96 -3.89 33.12
C TYR A 309 22.90 -4.75 34.39
N ALA A 310 21.80 -4.66 35.15
CA ALA A 310 21.58 -5.49 36.33
C ALA A 310 21.58 -6.99 35.97
N ASN A 311 20.93 -7.34 34.86
CA ASN A 311 20.84 -8.71 34.36
C ASN A 311 22.18 -9.25 33.80
N ASP A 312 23.17 -8.42 33.45
CA ASP A 312 24.52 -8.88 33.08
C ASP A 312 25.44 -8.98 34.32
N VAL A 313 25.44 -7.94 35.16
CA VAL A 313 26.39 -7.84 36.27
C VAL A 313 26.11 -8.89 37.36
N VAL A 314 24.85 -9.10 37.73
CA VAL A 314 24.51 -10.03 38.81
C VAL A 314 24.89 -11.48 38.45
N PRO A 315 24.50 -12.05 37.28
CA PRO A 315 24.90 -13.40 36.91
C PRO A 315 26.40 -13.57 36.67
N ARG A 316 27.06 -12.53 36.13
CA ARG A 316 28.52 -12.55 35.96
C ARG A 316 29.23 -12.61 37.30
N ALA A 317 28.81 -11.78 38.26
CA ALA A 317 29.37 -11.77 39.60
C ALA A 317 29.14 -13.11 40.33
N THR A 318 27.92 -13.65 40.29
CA THR A 318 27.63 -14.97 40.90
C THR A 318 28.41 -16.09 40.22
N GLY A 319 28.53 -16.08 38.89
CA GLY A 319 29.35 -17.03 38.15
C GLY A 319 30.82 -16.98 38.53
N THR A 320 31.39 -15.76 38.69
CA THR A 320 32.79 -15.62 39.16
C THR A 320 32.99 -16.08 40.60
N ALA A 321 32.01 -15.82 41.47
CA ALA A 321 32.05 -16.26 42.86
C ALA A 321 32.02 -17.79 42.94
N SER A 322 31.08 -18.44 42.23
CA SER A 322 30.99 -19.90 42.17
C SER A 322 32.26 -20.53 41.57
N ARG A 323 32.82 -19.95 40.51
CA ARG A 323 34.09 -20.42 39.94
C ARG A 323 35.22 -20.37 40.97
N LEU A 324 35.35 -19.26 41.70
CA LEU A 324 36.39 -19.10 42.71
C LEU A 324 36.23 -20.12 43.86
N THR A 325 35.00 -20.38 44.30
CA THR A 325 34.74 -21.39 45.33
C THR A 325 35.08 -22.80 44.85
N GLU A 326 34.75 -23.14 43.60
CA GLU A 326 35.10 -24.44 43.02
C GLU A 326 36.61 -24.60 42.82
N GLU A 327 37.31 -23.55 42.38
CA GLU A 327 38.77 -23.54 42.28
C GLU A 327 39.44 -23.74 43.64
N ALA A 328 38.93 -23.08 44.69
CA ALA A 328 39.42 -23.25 46.06
C ALA A 328 39.14 -24.67 46.60
N ALA A 329 37.95 -25.23 46.33
CA ALA A 329 37.60 -26.59 46.70
C ALA A 329 38.48 -27.61 45.97
N ALA A 330 38.72 -27.43 44.67
CA ALA A 330 39.60 -28.26 43.87
C ALA A 330 41.06 -28.18 44.36
N TYR A 331 41.55 -26.99 44.71
CA TYR A 331 42.88 -26.82 45.30
C TYR A 331 43.00 -27.55 46.64
N LYS A 332 42.02 -27.37 47.54
CA LYS A 332 41.98 -28.10 48.83
C LYS A 332 41.98 -29.61 48.60
N ALA A 333 41.13 -30.11 47.70
CA ALA A 333 41.05 -31.54 47.39
C ALA A 333 42.38 -32.07 46.84
N ARG A 334 43.04 -31.31 45.94
CA ARG A 334 44.37 -31.65 45.41
C ARG A 334 45.41 -31.77 46.52
N ILE A 335 45.47 -30.80 47.44
CA ILE A 335 46.43 -30.82 48.55
C ILE A 335 46.17 -31.99 49.50
N VAL A 336 44.91 -32.26 49.84
CA VAL A 336 44.54 -33.41 50.70
C VAL A 336 44.89 -34.73 50.02
N ALA A 337 44.54 -34.89 48.73
CA ALA A 337 44.85 -36.11 47.98
C ALA A 337 46.36 -36.33 47.83
N GLN A 338 47.13 -35.26 47.58
CA GLN A 338 48.59 -35.34 47.51
C GLN A 338 49.18 -35.73 48.87
N ALA A 339 48.75 -35.10 49.96
CA ALA A 339 49.22 -35.44 51.31
C ALA A 339 48.87 -36.89 51.70
N GLN A 340 47.66 -37.36 51.36
CA GLN A 340 47.26 -38.76 51.57
C GLN A 340 48.09 -39.72 50.72
N GLY A 341 48.33 -39.39 49.45
CA GLY A 341 49.18 -40.17 48.55
C GLY A 341 50.62 -40.28 49.04
N ASP A 342 51.19 -39.17 49.52
CA ASP A 342 52.54 -39.14 50.10
C ASP A 342 52.61 -39.90 51.43
N ALA A 343 51.60 -39.77 52.30
CA ALA A 343 51.51 -40.54 53.55
C ALA A 343 51.36 -42.06 53.30
N GLN A 344 50.54 -42.44 52.32
CA GLN A 344 50.37 -43.84 51.92
C GLN A 344 51.67 -44.39 51.34
N ARG A 345 52.34 -43.63 50.45
CA ARG A 345 53.66 -43.99 49.90
C ARG A 345 54.68 -44.18 51.02
N PHE A 346 54.75 -43.26 51.97
CA PHE A 346 55.65 -43.37 53.12
C PHE A 346 55.38 -44.61 53.97
N SER A 347 54.09 -44.88 54.25
CA SER A 347 53.67 -46.05 55.04
C SER A 347 54.07 -47.37 54.37
N SER A 348 53.85 -47.49 53.06
CA SER A 348 54.28 -48.66 52.28
C SER A 348 55.79 -48.84 52.27
N VAL A 349 56.55 -47.75 52.12
CA VAL A 349 58.02 -47.79 52.15
C VAL A 349 58.54 -48.15 53.54
N LEU A 350 57.95 -47.62 54.61
CA LEU A 350 58.32 -47.92 56.00
C LEU A 350 58.16 -49.41 56.32
N ALA A 351 57.05 -50.02 55.87
CA ALA A 351 56.79 -51.45 56.08
C ALA A 351 57.86 -52.33 55.42
N GLU A 352 58.32 -52.00 54.21
CA GLU A 352 59.39 -52.74 53.55
C GLU A 352 60.77 -52.45 54.15
N TYR A 353 61.02 -51.20 54.57
CA TYR A 353 62.25 -50.82 55.25
C TYR A 353 62.46 -51.59 56.56
N GLN A 354 61.39 -51.84 57.32
CA GLN A 354 61.44 -52.64 58.56
C GLN A 354 61.84 -54.09 58.31
N LYS A 355 61.48 -54.67 57.15
CA LYS A 355 61.86 -56.04 56.77
C LYS A 355 63.33 -56.13 56.35
N ALA A 356 63.81 -55.16 55.58
CA ALA A 356 65.17 -55.15 55.05
C ALA A 356 65.72 -53.72 54.91
N PRO A 357 66.44 -53.20 55.94
CA PRO A 357 66.80 -51.78 55.99
C PRO A 357 67.93 -51.39 55.03
N GLN A 358 68.93 -52.24 54.80
CA GLN A 358 70.08 -51.90 53.94
C GLN A 358 69.69 -51.79 52.47
N VAL A 359 69.03 -52.82 51.93
CA VAL A 359 68.61 -52.85 50.50
C VAL A 359 67.63 -51.73 50.15
N THR A 360 66.75 -51.35 51.09
CA THR A 360 65.76 -50.30 50.87
C THR A 360 66.41 -48.91 50.85
N ARG A 361 67.47 -48.66 51.63
CA ARG A 361 68.25 -47.42 51.59
C ARG A 361 69.04 -47.29 50.29
N ASP A 362 69.76 -48.33 49.92
CA ASP A 362 70.58 -48.33 48.71
C ASP A 362 69.70 -48.13 47.48
N ARG A 363 68.52 -48.78 47.44
CA ARG A 363 67.55 -48.56 46.37
C ARG A 363 67.01 -47.13 46.34
N MET A 364 66.58 -46.56 47.47
CA MET A 364 66.12 -45.16 47.50
C MET A 364 67.21 -44.18 47.08
N TYR A 365 68.46 -44.42 47.48
CA TYR A 365 69.60 -43.60 47.06
C TYR A 365 69.84 -43.68 45.56
N LEU A 366 69.84 -44.89 45.00
CA LEU A 366 70.02 -45.08 43.55
C LEU A 366 68.85 -44.50 42.75
N ASP A 367 67.60 -44.65 43.22
CA ASP A 367 66.42 -44.05 42.57
C ASP A 367 66.47 -42.51 42.60
N ALA A 368 66.83 -41.93 43.76
CA ALA A 368 67.00 -40.48 43.90
C ALA A 368 68.16 -39.94 43.04
N MET A 369 69.29 -40.64 43.03
CA MET A 369 70.42 -40.32 42.16
C MET A 369 70.04 -40.47 40.68
N GLN A 370 69.28 -41.51 40.30
CA GLN A 370 68.79 -41.69 38.93
C GLN A 370 67.88 -40.54 38.51
N GLN A 371 66.94 -40.10 39.37
CA GLN A 371 66.04 -39.00 39.08
C GLN A 371 66.77 -37.64 39.02
N MET A 372 67.76 -37.44 39.88
CA MET A 372 68.63 -36.26 39.84
C MET A 372 69.50 -36.27 38.57
N TYR A 373 70.17 -37.38 38.27
CA TYR A 373 71.03 -37.50 37.09
C TYR A 373 70.23 -37.51 35.77
N SER A 374 68.96 -37.89 35.75
CA SER A 374 68.10 -37.71 34.57
C SER A 374 67.72 -36.24 34.35
N SER A 375 67.62 -35.47 35.43
CA SER A 375 67.28 -34.04 35.39
C SER A 375 68.51 -33.13 35.19
N VAL A 376 69.73 -33.66 35.32
CA VAL A 376 70.98 -32.90 35.20
C VAL A 376 71.73 -33.32 33.94
N THR A 377 72.00 -32.37 33.06
CA THR A 377 72.75 -32.62 31.81
C THR A 377 74.25 -32.78 32.12
N LYS A 378 74.80 -33.98 31.95
CA LYS A 378 76.24 -34.26 32.14
C LYS A 378 77.05 -33.78 30.93
N VAL A 379 77.94 -32.81 31.14
CA VAL A 379 78.89 -32.32 30.11
C VAL A 379 80.29 -32.77 30.51
N LEU A 380 80.96 -33.54 29.64
CA LEU A 380 82.35 -33.99 29.83
C LEU A 380 83.24 -33.14 28.92
N VAL A 381 84.21 -32.44 29.50
CA VAL A 381 85.21 -31.63 28.78
C VAL A 381 86.56 -32.33 28.88
N ASP A 382 87.10 -32.80 27.76
CA ASP A 382 88.46 -33.36 27.70
C ASP A 382 89.46 -32.21 27.55
N ALA A 383 90.21 -31.92 28.62
CA ALA A 383 91.19 -30.85 28.64
C ALA A 383 92.62 -31.42 28.55
N ARG A 384 92.99 -31.90 27.36
CA ARG A 384 94.41 -31.97 26.98
C ARG A 384 94.80 -30.68 26.27
N GLN A 385 95.52 -29.84 27.04
CA GLN A 385 96.18 -28.60 26.63
C GLN A 385 95.28 -27.45 26.15
N GLY A 386 94.93 -26.55 27.09
CA GLY A 386 95.24 -25.12 26.94
C GLY A 386 94.40 -24.23 26.01
N SER A 387 93.19 -24.62 25.58
CA SER A 387 92.29 -23.70 24.87
C SER A 387 90.92 -23.59 25.55
N ASN A 388 90.61 -22.39 26.05
CA ASN A 388 89.32 -22.03 26.63
C ASN A 388 88.29 -21.86 25.51
N LEU A 389 87.50 -22.89 25.21
CA LEU A 389 86.38 -22.78 24.27
C LEU A 389 85.07 -22.57 25.03
N LEU A 390 84.48 -21.40 24.79
CA LEU A 390 83.18 -20.96 25.29
C LEU A 390 82.09 -21.94 24.83
N TYR A 391 81.52 -22.69 25.77
CA TYR A 391 80.43 -23.62 25.51
C TYR A 391 79.11 -22.87 25.35
N LEU A 392 78.64 -22.70 24.11
CA LEU A 392 77.26 -22.33 23.80
C LEU A 392 76.43 -23.60 23.53
N PRO A 393 75.47 -23.96 24.40
CA PRO A 393 74.60 -25.11 24.18
C PRO A 393 73.54 -24.80 23.11
N LEU A 394 73.91 -24.94 21.83
CA LEU A 394 73.01 -24.74 20.69
C LEU A 394 71.84 -25.74 20.69
N ASP A 395 72.04 -26.93 21.23
CA ASP A 395 71.04 -28.01 21.22
C ASP A 395 69.83 -27.73 22.14
N LYS A 396 70.07 -27.07 23.30
CA LYS A 396 68.98 -26.63 24.18
C LYS A 396 68.21 -25.43 23.62
N ILE A 397 68.86 -24.59 22.83
CA ILE A 397 68.21 -23.47 22.12
C ILE A 397 67.35 -24.03 20.97
N MET A 398 67.85 -25.02 20.23
CA MET A 398 67.08 -25.65 19.14
C MET A 398 65.87 -26.45 19.64
N GLN A 399 65.95 -27.14 20.78
CA GLN A 399 64.80 -27.85 21.36
C GLN A 399 63.73 -26.89 21.92
N ASN A 400 64.14 -25.78 22.56
CA ASN A 400 63.19 -24.74 22.98
C ASN A 400 62.52 -24.02 21.79
N VAL A 401 63.21 -23.91 20.65
CA VAL A 401 62.64 -23.36 19.40
C VAL A 401 61.73 -24.39 18.69
N ALA A 402 61.99 -25.69 18.83
CA ALA A 402 61.18 -26.76 18.24
C ALA A 402 59.88 -27.07 19.02
N GLN A 403 59.78 -26.66 20.29
CA GLN A 403 58.57 -26.84 21.13
C GLN A 403 57.60 -25.65 21.13
N GLN A 404 57.79 -24.67 20.24
CA GLN A 404 56.72 -23.78 19.81
C GLN A 404 56.05 -24.36 18.57
N PRO A 405 54.88 -25.03 18.68
CA PRO A 405 54.06 -25.27 17.51
C PRO A 405 53.46 -23.95 17.03
N ALA A 406 53.90 -23.53 15.86
CA ALA A 406 53.14 -22.65 14.99
C ALA A 406 51.76 -23.27 14.77
N LEU A 407 50.74 -22.53 15.19
CA LEU A 407 49.42 -22.61 14.60
C LEU A 407 49.53 -22.17 13.13
N VAL A 408 48.69 -22.75 12.27
CA VAL A 408 48.53 -22.56 10.81
C VAL A 408 49.68 -23.14 9.96
N GLU A 409 49.50 -24.03 8.97
CA GLU A 409 48.41 -24.21 8.02
C GLU A 409 48.62 -25.53 7.22
N ASN A 410 47.54 -26.24 6.87
CA ASN A 410 47.19 -26.67 5.51
C ASN A 410 46.39 -28.00 5.50
N GLN A 411 45.07 -27.86 5.39
CA GLN A 411 44.16 -28.92 4.98
C GLN A 411 43.74 -28.69 3.53
N GLY A 412 44.06 -29.65 2.67
CA GLY A 412 43.46 -29.92 1.37
C GLY A 412 43.92 -31.31 0.94
N ALA A 413 43.11 -32.28 0.53
CA ALA A 413 41.73 -32.25 0.06
C ALA A 413 41.07 -33.63 0.25
N ALA A 414 39.77 -33.66 0.55
CA ALA A 414 38.82 -34.69 0.08
C ALA A 414 37.39 -34.14 0.18
N ALA A 415 36.59 -34.47 -0.84
CA ALA A 415 35.31 -33.87 -1.23
C ALA A 415 34.11 -34.17 -0.28
N PRO A 416 32.97 -33.46 -0.43
CA PRO A 416 31.94 -33.31 0.60
C PRO A 416 30.73 -34.26 0.40
N ALA A 417 30.13 -34.70 1.50
CA ALA A 417 28.80 -35.29 1.52
C ALA A 417 27.99 -34.80 2.74
N ALA A 418 26.89 -34.12 2.42
CA ALA A 418 25.63 -33.94 3.14
C ALA A 418 25.61 -33.67 4.67
N ALA A 419 25.16 -32.46 5.02
CA ALA A 419 24.48 -32.14 6.27
C ALA A 419 23.17 -31.37 5.96
N PRO A 420 22.14 -31.45 6.82
CA PRO A 420 20.81 -30.91 6.55
C PRO A 420 20.71 -29.39 6.80
N THR A 421 19.70 -28.81 6.18
CA THR A 421 19.32 -27.39 6.14
C THR A 421 18.60 -26.89 7.40
N LEU A 422 18.93 -25.67 7.87
CA LEU A 422 17.99 -24.70 8.46
C LEU A 422 18.40 -23.25 8.08
N PRO A 423 17.46 -22.29 7.94
CA PRO A 423 17.63 -21.13 7.04
C PRO A 423 18.14 -19.85 7.70
N ALA A 424 18.76 -19.00 6.88
CA ALA A 424 19.20 -17.65 7.19
C ALA A 424 18.10 -16.60 6.92
N LEU A 425 18.09 -15.55 7.74
CA LEU A 425 17.42 -14.27 7.47
C LEU A 425 18.46 -13.15 7.41
N GLY A 426 18.47 -12.42 6.29
CA GLY A 426 18.48 -10.96 6.26
C GLY A 426 19.80 -10.21 6.50
N ASN A 427 20.39 -9.74 5.40
CA ASN A 427 21.39 -8.67 5.34
C ASN A 427 20.98 -7.44 6.17
N ASP A 428 21.89 -6.91 7.00
CA ASP A 428 21.74 -5.59 7.60
C ASP A 428 22.99 -4.72 7.33
N ALA A 429 22.79 -3.65 6.57
CA ALA A 429 23.81 -2.74 6.07
C ALA A 429 24.24 -1.66 7.09
N ARG A 430 23.88 -1.81 8.38
CA ARG A 430 24.07 -0.78 9.41
C ARG A 430 25.40 -0.84 10.16
N ALA A 431 26.21 -1.88 9.95
CA ALA A 431 27.47 -2.07 10.69
C ALA A 431 28.67 -1.26 10.15
N ARG A 432 28.53 -0.52 9.04
CA ARG A 432 29.66 0.17 8.38
C ARG A 432 29.82 1.66 8.72
N ASP A 433 28.87 2.28 9.43
CA ASP A 433 28.90 3.73 9.65
C ASP A 433 29.53 4.17 10.99
N ASN A 434 29.77 3.22 11.90
CA ASN A 434 30.24 3.55 13.26
C ASN A 434 31.77 3.69 13.40
N SER A 435 32.53 3.56 12.31
CA SER A 435 34.00 3.60 12.32
C SER A 435 34.60 4.90 11.77
N ARG A 436 33.77 5.88 11.36
CA ARG A 436 34.25 7.12 10.71
C ARG A 436 34.12 8.41 11.53
N SER A 437 33.53 8.36 12.72
CA SER A 437 33.21 9.57 13.52
C SER A 437 34.13 9.83 14.71
N ARG A 438 35.23 9.09 14.90
CA ARG A 438 36.20 9.32 15.98
C ARG A 438 37.57 9.73 15.46
N GLU A 439 37.65 10.78 14.64
CA GLU A 439 38.93 11.45 14.37
C GLU A 439 38.67 12.83 13.76
N ARG A 440 38.47 13.84 14.64
CA ARG A 440 38.78 15.26 14.42
C ARG A 440 38.43 16.08 15.66
N GLU A 441 39.36 16.11 16.61
CA GLU A 441 39.69 17.35 17.31
C GLU A 441 41.10 17.73 16.87
N PRO A 442 41.31 19.00 16.49
CA PRO A 442 42.37 19.71 17.18
C PRO A 442 42.04 21.18 17.49
N ARG A 443 42.42 21.55 18.71
CA ARG A 443 42.79 22.88 19.24
C ARG A 443 41.71 23.91 19.51
#